data_AF-A0A948TEX7-F1
#
_entry.id   AF-A0A948TEX7-F1
#
_cell.length_a   1.000
_cell.length_b   1.000
_cell.length_c   1.000
_cell.angle_alpha   90.00
_cell.angle_beta   90.00
_cell.angle_gamma   90.00
#
_symmetry.space_group_name_H-M   'P 1'
#
loop_
_entity.id
_entity.type
_entity.pdbx_description
1 polymer ?
#
loop_
_entity_poly.entity_id
_entity_poly.type
_entity_poly.pdbx_seq_one_letter_code
_entity_poly.pdbx_strand_id
1 'polypeptide(L)'
;MSEAKNFRKPYVPPVEKTWWTKNPFYFRYIARELTSGCALFVALELVLGIFLFLMCDLDSEVATSQSAAPYIWWVQSFLGNPIIMLLNLASLGAVLFHAVTWFALMPKAVRVFMNKTTTELIPESFTMIGLYAVMGGATLVILIAAFASM
;
A
#
# COMPACT_ATOMS: atom_id res chain seq x y z
N MET A 1 -5.21 -6.49 55.52
CA MET A 1 -4.75 -5.08 55.46
C MET A 1 -5.87 -4.29 54.80
N SER A 2 -6.44 -3.27 55.47
CA SER A 2 -7.49 -2.43 54.85
C SER A 2 -6.85 -1.51 53.82
N GLU A 3 -7.39 -1.46 52.60
CA GLU A 3 -6.95 -0.50 51.58
C GLU A 3 -7.02 0.93 52.12
N ALA A 4 -5.94 1.70 51.95
CA ALA A 4 -5.90 3.10 52.32
C ALA A 4 -6.78 3.92 51.35
N LYS A 5 -7.78 4.63 51.89
CA LYS A 5 -8.71 5.44 51.09
C LYS A 5 -8.00 6.64 50.47
N ASN A 6 -7.92 6.69 49.13
CA ASN A 6 -7.27 7.76 48.37
C ASN A 6 -8.30 8.84 47.97
N PHE A 7 -8.07 10.10 48.37
CA PHE A 7 -8.96 11.23 48.14
C PHE A 7 -8.70 11.99 46.82
N ARG A 8 -7.69 11.58 46.04
CA ARG A 8 -7.38 12.25 44.76
C ARG A 8 -8.50 12.03 43.75
N LYS A 9 -8.82 13.08 43.00
CA LYS A 9 -9.73 13.05 41.84
C LYS A 9 -8.96 13.44 40.57
N PRO A 10 -8.20 12.52 39.96
CA PRO A 10 -7.48 12.82 38.73
C PRO A 10 -8.44 13.22 37.62
N TYR A 11 -8.14 14.33 36.95
CA TYR A 11 -8.88 14.75 35.77
C TYR A 11 -8.48 13.90 34.57
N VAL A 12 -9.46 13.38 33.83
CA VAL A 12 -9.27 12.63 32.59
C VAL A 12 -9.72 13.53 31.44
N PRO A 13 -8.80 14.13 30.67
CA PRO A 13 -9.17 14.97 29.55
C PRO A 13 -9.86 14.14 28.45
N PRO A 14 -10.92 14.66 27.80
CA PRO A 14 -11.57 13.97 26.69
C PRO A 14 -10.68 13.99 25.44
N VAL A 15 -10.71 12.89 24.65
CA VAL A 15 -10.04 12.80 23.35
C VAL A 15 -11.09 12.96 22.25
N GLU A 16 -11.01 14.05 21.50
CA GLU A 16 -11.92 14.33 20.39
C GLU A 16 -11.65 13.42 19.18
N LYS A 17 -12.67 13.11 18.36
CA LYS A 17 -12.51 12.30 17.13
C LYS A 17 -11.57 12.94 16.10
N THR A 18 -11.45 14.26 16.13
CA THR A 18 -10.60 15.08 15.26
C THR A 18 -9.24 15.39 15.88
N TRP A 19 -8.81 14.66 16.92
CA TRP A 19 -7.51 14.86 17.57
C TRP A 19 -6.34 14.96 16.58
N TRP A 20 -6.41 14.18 15.49
CA TRP A 20 -5.36 14.07 14.48
C TRP A 20 -5.26 15.28 13.55
N THR A 21 -6.29 16.14 13.48
CA THR A 21 -6.24 17.36 12.65
C THR A 21 -5.48 18.50 13.34
N LYS A 22 -5.26 18.40 14.66
CA LYS A 22 -4.66 19.46 15.48
C LYS A 22 -3.13 19.53 15.37
N ASN A 23 -2.47 18.49 14.85
CA ASN A 23 -1.02 18.42 14.73
C ASN A 23 -0.61 17.86 13.36
N PRO A 24 0.30 18.53 12.62
CA PRO A 24 0.73 18.06 11.30
C PRO A 24 1.38 16.67 11.32
N PHE A 25 2.00 16.26 12.44
CA PHE A 25 2.53 14.91 12.61
C PHE A 25 1.40 13.87 12.62
N TYR A 26 0.33 14.11 13.39
CA TYR A 26 -0.82 13.20 13.44
C TYR A 26 -1.59 13.17 12.13
N PHE A 27 -1.70 14.31 11.45
CA PHE A 27 -2.29 14.37 10.12
C PHE A 27 -1.52 13.47 9.14
N ARG A 28 -0.18 13.58 9.09
CA ARG A 28 0.67 12.72 8.23
C ARG A 28 0.57 11.25 8.60
N TYR A 29 0.44 10.94 9.89
CA TYR A 29 0.20 9.57 10.36
C TYR A 29 -1.14 9.02 9.81
N ILE A 30 -2.24 9.75 9.98
CA ILE A 30 -3.54 9.31 9.45
C ILE A 30 -3.52 9.24 7.92
N ALA A 31 -2.89 10.20 7.24
CA ALA A 31 -2.73 10.18 5.78
C ALA A 31 -1.98 8.92 5.30
N ARG A 32 -0.96 8.48 6.05
CA ARG A 32 -0.27 7.20 5.79
C ARG A 32 -1.21 6.02 5.94
N GLU A 33 -1.97 5.94 7.03
CA GLU A 33 -2.91 4.83 7.24
C GLU A 33 -4.03 4.80 6.17
N LEU A 34 -4.47 5.96 5.70
CA LEU A 34 -5.50 6.07 4.66
C LEU A 34 -5.06 5.50 3.30
N THR A 35 -3.75 5.34 3.04
CA THR A 35 -3.26 4.66 1.84
C THR A 35 -3.79 3.22 1.72
N SER A 36 -4.19 2.59 2.84
CA SER A 36 -4.85 1.28 2.85
C SER A 36 -6.17 1.26 2.08
N GLY A 37 -6.92 2.36 2.08
CA GLY A 37 -8.16 2.49 1.30
C GLY A 37 -7.89 2.45 -0.20
N CYS A 38 -6.83 3.13 -0.66
CA CYS A 38 -6.40 3.07 -2.06
C CYS A 38 -5.87 1.67 -2.42
N ALA A 39 -5.11 1.02 -1.53
CA ALA A 39 -4.65 -0.34 -1.74
C ALA A 39 -5.82 -1.34 -1.87
N LEU A 40 -6.85 -1.20 -1.01
CA LEU A 40 -8.07 -1.99 -1.10
C LEU A 40 -8.82 -1.74 -2.42
N PHE A 41 -8.94 -0.48 -2.83
CA PHE A 41 -9.56 -0.13 -4.11
C PHE A 41 -8.87 -0.82 -5.28
N VAL A 42 -7.54 -0.71 -5.40
CA VAL A 42 -6.77 -1.38 -6.45
C VAL A 42 -6.90 -2.90 -6.37
N ALA A 43 -6.90 -3.48 -5.17
CA ALA A 43 -7.09 -4.92 -5.00
C ALA A 43 -8.47 -5.38 -5.51
N LEU A 44 -9.53 -4.61 -5.25
CA LEU A 44 -10.87 -4.91 -5.76
C LEU A 44 -10.94 -4.77 -7.28
N GLU A 45 -10.27 -3.78 -7.88
CA GLU A 45 -10.18 -3.66 -9.34
C GLU A 45 -9.49 -4.88 -9.98
N LEU A 46 -8.39 -5.36 -9.38
CA LEU A 46 -7.68 -6.55 -9.86
C LEU A 46 -8.54 -7.81 -9.72
N VAL A 47 -9.24 -7.98 -8.59
CA VAL A 47 -10.17 -9.10 -8.38
C VAL A 47 -11.29 -9.06 -9.42
N LEU A 48 -11.85 -7.89 -9.71
CA LEU A 48 -12.85 -7.73 -10.77
C LEU A 48 -12.28 -8.11 -12.15
N GLY A 49 -11.08 -7.66 -12.48
CA GLY A 49 -10.42 -8.00 -13.75
C GLY A 49 -10.17 -9.49 -13.91
N ILE A 50 -9.67 -10.16 -12.86
CA ILE A 50 -9.48 -11.61 -12.85
C ILE A 50 -10.83 -12.33 -12.98
N PHE A 51 -11.84 -11.90 -12.24
CA PHE A 51 -13.18 -12.50 -12.31
C PHE A 51 -13.77 -12.40 -13.72
N LEU A 52 -13.68 -11.22 -14.36
CA LEU A 52 -14.18 -11.02 -15.73
C LEU A 52 -13.33 -11.76 -16.77
N PHE A 53 -12.02 -11.89 -16.55
CA PHE A 53 -11.17 -12.75 -17.38
C PHE A 53 -11.59 -14.22 -17.32
N LEU A 54 -11.91 -14.72 -16.13
CA LEU A 54 -12.39 -16.10 -15.95
C LEU A 54 -13.80 -16.34 -16.50
N MET A 55 -14.56 -15.28 -16.78
CA MET A 55 -15.85 -15.36 -17.47
C MET A 55 -15.72 -15.39 -19.00
N CYS A 56 -14.52 -15.17 -19.54
CA CYS A 56 -14.26 -15.32 -20.97
C CYS A 56 -14.37 -16.79 -21.38
N ASP A 57 -14.67 -17.03 -22.65
CA ASP A 57 -14.55 -18.36 -23.25
C ASP A 57 -13.09 -18.65 -23.55
N LEU A 58 -12.43 -19.30 -22.58
CA LEU A 58 -11.01 -19.64 -22.63
C LEU A 58 -10.73 -20.93 -23.41
N ASP A 59 -11.76 -21.72 -23.71
CA ASP A 59 -11.64 -23.00 -24.44
C ASP A 59 -11.79 -22.83 -25.95
N SER A 60 -12.24 -21.66 -26.42
CA SER A 60 -12.35 -21.32 -27.84
C SER A 60 -11.01 -21.46 -28.56
N GLU A 61 -10.98 -22.22 -29.66
CA GLU A 61 -9.80 -22.39 -30.51
C GLU A 61 -9.31 -21.07 -31.13
N VAL A 62 -10.20 -20.08 -31.26
CA VAL A 62 -9.90 -18.76 -31.80
C VAL A 62 -10.29 -17.69 -30.80
N ALA A 63 -9.34 -16.82 -30.44
CA ALA A 63 -9.61 -15.64 -29.63
C ALA A 63 -10.37 -14.60 -30.47
N THR A 64 -11.61 -14.33 -30.10
CA THR A 64 -12.46 -13.32 -30.74
C THR A 64 -12.88 -12.25 -29.73
N SER A 65 -13.37 -11.10 -30.22
CA SER A 65 -13.93 -10.08 -29.34
C SER A 65 -15.12 -10.60 -28.52
N GLN A 66 -15.85 -11.59 -29.05
CA GLN A 66 -16.98 -12.20 -28.35
C GLN A 66 -16.52 -13.17 -27.26
N SER A 67 -15.49 -13.97 -27.51
CA SER A 67 -14.96 -14.91 -26.52
C SER A 67 -14.29 -14.18 -25.34
N ALA A 68 -13.71 -13.00 -25.59
CA ALA A 68 -13.09 -12.16 -24.56
C ALA A 68 -13.97 -11.00 -24.06
N ALA A 69 -15.26 -10.95 -24.43
CA ALA A 69 -16.12 -9.78 -24.23
C ALA A 69 -16.16 -9.25 -22.78
N PRO A 70 -16.27 -10.09 -21.73
CA PRO A 70 -16.31 -9.60 -20.35
C PRO A 70 -15.02 -8.87 -19.94
N TYR A 71 -13.85 -9.41 -20.29
CA TYR A 71 -12.56 -8.80 -20.01
C TYR A 71 -12.32 -7.54 -20.85
N ILE A 72 -12.73 -7.55 -22.13
CA ILE A 72 -12.65 -6.37 -22.99
C ILE A 72 -13.46 -5.21 -22.41
N TRP A 73 -14.64 -5.47 -21.85
CA TRP A 73 -15.42 -4.44 -21.16
C TRP A 73 -14.66 -3.87 -19.96
N TRP A 74 -14.02 -4.71 -19.14
CA TRP A 74 -13.20 -4.24 -18.01
C TRP A 74 -12.09 -3.29 -18.47
N VAL A 75 -11.36 -3.65 -19.52
CA VAL A 75 -10.27 -2.83 -20.05
C VAL A 75 -10.81 -1.54 -20.68
N GLN A 76 -11.77 -1.63 -21.61
CA GLN A 76 -12.16 -0.50 -22.44
C GLN A 76 -13.17 0.43 -21.76
N SER A 77 -14.13 -0.12 -21.02
CA SER A 77 -15.23 0.65 -20.44
C SER A 77 -15.00 1.00 -18.98
N PHE A 78 -14.48 0.08 -18.18
CA PHE A 78 -14.22 0.33 -16.75
C PHE A 78 -12.89 1.07 -16.56
N LEU A 79 -11.75 0.48 -16.94
CA LEU A 79 -10.44 1.12 -16.82
C LEU A 79 -10.28 2.33 -17.75
N GLY A 80 -10.92 2.31 -18.91
CA GLY A 80 -10.96 3.44 -19.85
C GLY A 80 -11.82 4.63 -19.38
N ASN A 81 -12.56 4.49 -18.27
CA ASN A 81 -13.33 5.60 -17.71
C ASN A 81 -12.37 6.66 -17.11
N PRO A 82 -12.46 7.95 -17.52
CA PRO A 82 -11.58 9.00 -17.02
C PRO A 82 -11.56 9.15 -15.49
N ILE A 83 -12.69 8.89 -14.82
CA ILE A 83 -12.78 8.95 -13.36
C ILE A 83 -11.96 7.82 -12.73
N ILE A 84 -12.06 6.60 -13.28
CA ILE A 84 -11.28 5.45 -12.81
C ILE A 84 -9.79 5.67 -13.07
N MET A 85 -9.42 6.23 -14.22
CA MET A 85 -8.03 6.61 -14.50
C MET A 85 -7.48 7.60 -13.46
N LEU A 86 -8.25 8.64 -13.10
CA LEU A 86 -7.86 9.60 -12.06
C LEU A 86 -7.73 8.95 -10.68
N LEU A 87 -8.65 8.04 -10.32
CA LEU A 87 -8.56 7.27 -9.08
C LEU A 87 -7.33 6.35 -9.05
N ASN A 88 -6.95 5.77 -10.19
CA ASN A 88 -5.76 4.94 -10.31
C ASN A 88 -4.47 5.76 -10.26
N LEU A 89 -4.45 6.97 -10.82
CA LEU A 89 -3.32 7.90 -10.64
C LEU A 89 -3.20 8.35 -9.18
N ALA A 90 -4.31 8.65 -8.51
CA ALA A 90 -4.32 8.96 -7.08
C ALA A 90 -3.84 7.77 -6.24
N SER A 91 -4.29 6.56 -6.57
CA SER A 91 -3.86 5.32 -5.92
C SER A 91 -2.37 5.05 -6.13
N LEU A 92 -1.84 5.29 -7.33
CA LEU A 92 -0.41 5.20 -7.60
C LEU A 92 0.37 6.17 -6.70
N GLY A 93 -0.06 7.42 -6.61
CA GLY A 93 0.53 8.39 -5.69
C GLY A 93 0.48 7.94 -4.23
N ALA A 94 -0.65 7.37 -3.80
CA ALA A 94 -0.84 6.86 -2.44
C ALA A 94 0.08 5.65 -2.14
N VAL A 95 0.24 4.72 -3.07
CA VAL A 95 1.12 3.54 -2.91
C VAL A 95 2.59 3.92 -2.95
N LEU A 96 2.99 4.92 -3.76
CA LEU A 96 4.34 5.47 -3.71
C LEU A 96 4.64 6.17 -2.38
N PHE A 97 3.70 6.99 -1.89
CA PHE A 97 3.79 7.58 -0.55
C PHE A 97 3.86 6.51 0.55
N HIS A 98 3.05 5.45 0.43
CA HIS A 98 3.10 4.29 1.32
C HIS A 98 4.49 3.66 1.33
N ALA A 99 5.06 3.35 0.16
CA ALA A 99 6.40 2.76 0.05
C ALA A 99 7.47 3.63 0.75
N VAL A 100 7.46 4.94 0.52
CA VAL A 100 8.41 5.87 1.16
C VAL A 100 8.32 5.80 2.69
N THR A 101 7.10 5.85 3.24
CA THR A 101 6.90 5.81 4.69
C THR A 101 7.18 4.43 5.28
N TRP A 102 6.85 3.35 4.58
CA TRP A 102 7.11 1.98 4.99
C TRP A 102 8.61 1.69 5.06
N PHE A 103 9.36 2.12 4.04
CA PHE A 103 10.81 1.95 3.99
C PHE A 103 11.52 2.72 5.11
N ALA A 104 11.00 3.89 5.50
CA ALA A 104 11.52 4.66 6.63
C ALA A 104 11.18 4.04 8.01
N LEU A 105 10.19 3.15 8.09
CA LEU A 105 9.80 2.47 9.33
C LEU A 105 10.46 1.10 9.50
N MET A 106 10.74 0.42 8.38
CA MET A 106 11.35 -0.92 8.37
C MET A 106 12.62 -1.06 9.23
N PRO A 107 13.61 -0.14 9.18
CA PRO A 107 14.82 -0.22 10.00
C PRO A 107 14.54 -0.25 11.51
N LYS A 108 13.41 0.32 11.95
CA LYS A 108 13.03 0.40 13.37
C LYS A 108 12.43 -0.91 13.88
N ALA A 109 11.92 -1.76 12.98
CA ALA A 109 11.35 -3.06 13.31
C ALA A 109 12.42 -4.18 13.33
N VAL A 110 13.52 -4.01 12.59
CA VAL A 110 14.56 -5.03 12.44
C VAL A 110 15.87 -4.53 13.05
N ARG A 111 16.32 -5.17 14.13
CA ARG A 111 17.59 -4.83 14.78
C ARG A 111 18.70 -5.75 14.30
N VAL A 112 19.55 -5.25 13.42
CA VAL A 112 20.76 -5.96 12.98
C VAL A 112 21.96 -5.30 13.64
N PHE A 113 22.70 -6.06 14.45
CA PHE A 113 23.91 -5.58 15.11
C PHE A 113 25.11 -5.67 14.17
N MET A 114 25.98 -4.65 14.23
CA MET A 114 27.20 -4.57 13.41
C MET A 114 28.20 -5.70 13.73
N ASN A 115 28.21 -6.16 14.99
CA ASN A 115 29.07 -7.23 15.47
C ASN A 115 28.42 -7.93 16.69
N LYS A 116 29.10 -8.93 17.25
CA LYS A 116 28.61 -9.71 18.40
C LYS A 116 28.97 -9.10 19.77
N THR A 117 29.74 -8.03 19.80
CA THR A 117 30.38 -7.49 21.02
C THR A 117 29.85 -6.12 21.44
N THR A 118 29.19 -5.39 20.55
CA THR A 118 28.57 -4.07 20.80
C THR A 118 27.07 -4.10 20.54
N THR A 119 26.34 -3.13 21.08
CA THR A 119 24.91 -2.91 20.82
C THR A 119 24.65 -1.97 19.64
N GLU A 120 25.68 -1.70 18.84
CA GLU A 120 25.61 -0.81 17.68
C GLU A 120 24.83 -1.50 16.54
N LEU A 121 23.81 -0.81 16.04
CA LEU A 121 23.00 -1.28 14.93
C LEU A 121 23.62 -0.85 13.60
N ILE A 122 23.34 -1.60 12.53
CA ILE A 122 23.63 -1.14 11.17
C ILE A 122 22.92 0.21 10.92
N PRO A 123 23.52 1.14 10.16
CA PRO A 123 22.85 2.39 9.82
C PRO A 123 21.54 2.13 9.06
N GLU A 124 20.48 2.85 9.42
CA GLU A 124 19.14 2.70 8.81
C GLU A 124 19.16 2.85 7.28
N SER A 125 20.09 3.66 6.77
CA SER A 125 20.30 3.90 5.35
C SER A 125 20.59 2.62 4.56
N PHE A 126 21.30 1.64 5.14
CA PHE A 126 21.58 0.37 4.44
C PHE A 126 20.29 -0.39 4.14
N THR A 127 19.41 -0.51 5.14
CA THR A 127 18.11 -1.16 4.96
C THR A 127 17.24 -0.37 3.98
N MET A 128 17.17 0.96 4.11
CA MET A 128 16.38 1.80 3.21
C MET A 128 16.87 1.71 1.76
N ILE A 129 18.18 1.84 1.51
CA ILE A 129 18.77 1.76 0.17
C ILE A 129 18.49 0.38 -0.44
N GLY A 130 18.64 -0.69 0.35
CA GLY A 130 18.30 -2.04 -0.10
C GLY A 130 16.84 -2.17 -0.55
N LEU A 131 15.90 -1.63 0.24
CA LEU A 131 14.47 -1.64 -0.10
C LEU A 131 14.17 -0.85 -1.38
N TYR A 132 14.74 0.34 -1.54
CA TYR A 132 14.58 1.11 -2.77
C TYR A 132 15.23 0.44 -4.00
N ALA A 133 16.40 -0.17 -3.83
CA ALA A 133 17.08 -0.90 -4.90
C ALA A 133 16.24 -2.10 -5.36
N VAL A 134 15.69 -2.87 -4.42
CA VAL A 134 14.77 -3.98 -4.74
C VAL A 134 13.49 -3.47 -5.40
N MET A 135 12.89 -2.38 -4.92
CA MET A 135 11.69 -1.80 -5.53
C MET A 135 11.96 -1.37 -6.98
N GLY A 136 13.05 -0.65 -7.23
CA GLY A 136 13.43 -0.21 -8.58
C GLY A 136 13.76 -1.39 -9.51
N GLY A 137 14.54 -2.36 -9.02
CA GLY A 137 14.89 -3.56 -9.76
C GLY A 137 13.67 -4.42 -10.11
N ALA A 138 12.78 -4.66 -9.13
CA ALA A 138 11.54 -5.40 -9.35
C ALA A 138 10.62 -4.68 -10.36
N THR A 139 10.50 -3.35 -10.26
CA THR A 139 9.71 -2.56 -11.21
C THR A 139 10.25 -2.71 -12.64
N LEU A 140 11.57 -2.61 -12.82
CA LEU A 140 12.20 -2.80 -14.12
C LEU A 140 11.96 -4.21 -14.68
N VAL A 141 12.15 -5.25 -13.86
CA VAL A 141 11.93 -6.64 -14.27
C VAL A 141 10.47 -6.88 -14.67
N ILE A 142 9.51 -6.37 -13.88
CA ILE A 142 8.07 -6.48 -14.17
C ILE A 142 7.73 -5.79 -15.50
N LEU A 143 8.24 -4.58 -15.73
CA LEU A 143 8.01 -3.86 -16.98
C LEU A 143 8.63 -4.59 -18.18
N ILE A 144 9.85 -5.10 -18.06
CA ILE A 144 10.46 -5.89 -19.13
C ILE A 144 9.59 -7.13 -19.40
N ALA A 145 9.22 -7.89 -18.37
CA ALA A 145 8.41 -9.09 -18.56
C ALA A 145 7.03 -8.80 -19.18
N ALA A 146 6.38 -7.71 -18.79
CA ALA A 146 5.07 -7.31 -19.29
C ALA A 146 5.09 -6.80 -20.74
N PHE A 147 6.21 -6.21 -21.18
CA PHE A 147 6.30 -5.53 -22.48
C PHE A 147 7.31 -6.18 -23.46
N ALA A 148 8.06 -7.21 -23.06
CA ALA A 148 9.08 -7.84 -23.92
C ALA A 148 8.52 -8.51 -25.18
N SER A 149 7.23 -8.83 -25.19
CA SER A 149 6.54 -9.49 -26.31
C SER A 149 5.53 -8.58 -27.02
N MET A 150 5.44 -7.30 -26.64
CA MET A 150 4.67 -6.30 -27.40
C MET A 150 5.49 -5.80 -28.57
#